data_AF-A0A1F9AFZ6-F1
#
_entry.id   AF-A0A1F9AFZ6-F1
#
_cell.length_a   1.000
_cell.length_b   1.000
_cell.length_c   1.000
_cell.angle_alpha   90.00
_cell.angle_beta   90.00
_cell.angle_gamma   90.00
#
_symmetry.space_group_name_H-M   'P 1'
#
loop_
_entity.id
_entity.type
_entity.pdbx_description
1 polymer ?
#
loop_
_entity_poly.entity_id
_entity_poly.type
_entity_poly.pdbx_seq_one_letter_code
_entity_poly.pdbx_strand_id
1 'polypeptide(L)'
;MKGKVVLVPFLFDDFSSTKVRPAVCLTNPIGLHRHVVLAFISSQPPADLLETDLLLDATQADFAITGLRVSSVLRLHRLMTVTTSFLQRELGELSYRMQGEVNNRLRRLFGLM
;
A
#
# COMPACT_ATOMS: atom_id res chain seq x y z
N MET A 1 -0.99 6.66 11.20
CA MET A 1 -1.00 6.56 9.71
C MET A 1 -0.60 5.19 9.22
N LYS A 2 0.24 4.42 9.94
CA LYS A 2 0.51 3.03 9.56
C LYS A 2 -0.81 2.27 9.34
N GLY A 3 -0.90 1.50 8.26
CA GLY A 3 -2.08 0.76 7.85
C GLY A 3 -3.09 1.53 7.00
N LYS A 4 -2.99 2.88 6.89
CA LYS A 4 -3.91 3.66 6.07
C LYS A 4 -3.72 3.37 4.58
N VAL A 5 -4.83 3.21 3.87
CA VAL A 5 -4.91 3.12 2.41
C VAL A 5 -5.13 4.54 1.89
N VAL A 6 -4.24 5.02 1.04
CA VAL A 6 -4.19 6.41 0.57
C VAL A 6 -4.03 6.48 -0.94
N LEU A 7 -4.46 7.59 -1.54
CA LEU A 7 -4.20 7.94 -2.93
C LEU A 7 -2.95 8.80 -3.03
N VAL A 8 -2.04 8.44 -3.94
CA VAL A 8 -0.82 9.19 -4.22
C VAL A 8 -0.63 9.41 -5.73
N PRO A 9 -0.05 10.55 -6.15
CA PRO A 9 0.41 10.73 -7.52
C PRO A 9 1.48 9.68 -7.86
N PHE A 10 1.32 8.97 -8.98
CA PHE A 10 2.30 8.00 -9.45
C PHE A 10 3.34 8.69 -10.33
N LEU A 11 4.60 8.79 -9.86
CA LEU A 11 5.66 9.56 -10.51
C LEU A 11 6.45 8.78 -11.60
N PHE A 12 5.93 7.66 -12.11
CA PHE A 12 6.69 6.77 -13.01
C PHE A 12 6.04 6.51 -14.38
N ASP A 13 4.92 7.17 -14.71
CA ASP A 13 4.37 7.17 -16.07
C ASP A 13 4.67 8.54 -16.70
N ASP A 14 5.36 8.52 -17.85
CA ASP A 14 5.54 9.46 -18.97
C ASP A 14 4.78 10.83 -19.06
N PHE A 15 4.44 11.44 -17.94
CA PHE A 15 3.86 12.80 -17.78
C PHE A 15 2.58 13.10 -18.60
N SER A 16 1.99 12.12 -19.29
CA SER A 16 0.81 12.31 -20.13
C SER A 16 -0.51 12.20 -19.36
N SER A 17 -0.50 11.54 -18.20
CA SER A 17 -1.67 11.46 -17.31
C SER A 17 -1.22 11.35 -15.85
N THR A 18 -1.76 12.21 -14.98
CA THR A 18 -1.53 12.21 -13.54
C THR A 18 -2.24 11.00 -12.91
N LYS A 19 -1.79 9.78 -13.22
CA LYS A 19 -2.42 8.56 -12.69
C LYS A 19 -2.23 8.53 -11.18
N VAL A 20 -3.35 8.63 -10.47
CA VAL A 20 -3.38 8.48 -9.03
C VAL A 20 -3.53 7.00 -8.72
N ARG A 21 -2.67 6.47 -7.85
CA ARG A 21 -2.69 5.05 -7.48
C ARG A 21 -2.92 4.89 -5.98
N PRO A 22 -3.67 3.86 -5.56
CA PRO A 22 -3.75 3.52 -4.15
C PRO A 22 -2.41 2.98 -3.63
N ALA A 23 -2.10 3.29 -2.38
CA ALA A 23 -0.93 2.82 -1.65
C ALA A 23 -1.29 2.60 -0.17
N VAL A 24 -0.46 1.83 0.54
CA VAL A 24 -0.59 1.63 1.99
C VAL A 24 0.57 2.30 2.71
N CYS A 25 0.27 3.08 3.74
CA CYS A 25 1.25 3.60 4.68
C CYS A 25 1.81 2.46 5.56
N LEU A 26 3.10 2.15 5.41
CA LEU A 26 3.79 1.11 6.18
C LEU A 26 4.34 1.61 7.51
N THR A 27 4.52 2.93 7.65
CA THR A 27 5.02 3.58 8.85
C THR A 27 4.06 4.66 9.35
N ASN A 28 4.23 5.06 10.60
CA ASN A 28 3.78 6.39 11.03
C ASN A 28 4.74 7.46 10.48
N PRO A 29 4.36 8.75 10.47
CA PRO A 29 5.27 9.82 10.06
C PRO A 29 6.55 9.82 10.88
N ILE A 30 7.70 9.92 10.20
CA ILE A 30 9.05 9.87 10.78
C ILE A 30 9.74 11.22 10.57
N GLY A 31 10.37 11.72 11.62
CA GLY A 31 11.17 12.94 11.58
C GLY A 31 10.36 14.23 11.41
N LEU A 32 11.08 15.35 11.35
CA LEU A 32 10.51 16.71 11.26
C LEU A 32 9.67 16.92 9.99
N HIS A 33 10.10 16.34 8.87
CA HIS A 33 9.43 16.44 7.58
C HIS A 33 8.27 15.45 7.42
N ARG A 34 7.94 14.69 8.47
CA ARG A 34 6.79 13.77 8.49
C ARG A 34 6.82 12.78 7.32
N HIS A 35 7.96 12.11 7.14
CA HIS A 35 8.11 11.12 6.07
C HIS A 35 7.33 9.85 6.38
N VAL A 36 6.70 9.28 5.36
CA VAL A 36 5.98 8.00 5.45
C VAL A 36 6.50 7.10 4.34
N VAL A 37 6.81 5.85 4.71
CA VAL A 37 7.11 4.79 3.74
C VAL A 37 5.79 4.16 3.30
N LEU A 38 5.60 4.03 2.00
CA LEU A 38 4.40 3.49 1.37
C LEU A 38 4.74 2.24 0.55
N ALA A 39 3.77 1.35 0.36
CA ALA A 39 3.79 0.31 -0.69
C ALA A 39 2.61 0.49 -1.65
N PHE A 40 2.83 0.27 -2.94
CA PHE A 40 1.79 0.45 -3.96
C PHE A 40 0.80 -0.71 -4.04
N ILE A 41 -0.45 -0.37 -4.36
CA ILE A 41 -1.52 -1.32 -4.67
C ILE A 41 -1.76 -1.33 -6.19
N SER A 42 -1.98 -2.52 -6.75
CA SER A 42 -2.37 -2.73 -8.14
C SER A 42 -3.72 -3.46 -8.19
N SER A 43 -4.68 -2.95 -8.98
CA SER A 43 -5.91 -3.70 -9.31
C SER A 43 -5.70 -4.73 -10.42
N GLN A 44 -4.51 -4.75 -11.03
CA GLN A 44 -4.10 -5.77 -12.00
C GLN A 44 -3.11 -6.71 -11.29
N PRO A 45 -3.58 -7.85 -10.74
CA PRO A 45 -2.69 -8.85 -10.17
C PRO A 45 -1.77 -9.43 -11.25
N PRO A 46 -0.51 -9.76 -10.92
CA PRO A 46 0.34 -10.58 -11.79
C PRO A 46 -0.25 -11.98 -11.94
N ALA A 47 0.19 -12.72 -12.98
CA ALA A 47 -0.16 -14.14 -13.14
C ALA A 47 0.24 -14.96 -11.91
N ASP A 48 1.44 -14.68 -11.37
CA ASP A 48 1.97 -15.31 -10.17
C ASP A 48 2.19 -14.29 -9.06
N LEU A 49 1.61 -14.54 -7.88
CA LEU A 49 1.84 -13.71 -6.71
C LEU A 49 3.21 -14.00 -6.11
N LEU A 50 3.98 -12.94 -5.84
CA LEU A 50 5.24 -13.07 -5.12
C LEU A 50 4.99 -13.30 -3.63
N GLU A 51 5.98 -13.84 -2.93
CA GLU A 51 5.90 -14.02 -1.47
C GLU A 51 5.67 -12.69 -0.73
N THR A 52 6.15 -11.58 -1.29
CA THR A 52 5.96 -10.24 -0.75
C THR A 52 4.61 -9.61 -1.09
N ASP A 53 3.82 -10.25 -1.96
CA ASP A 53 2.54 -9.72 -2.41
C ASP A 53 1.42 -10.14 -1.48
N LEU A 54 0.56 -9.19 -1.11
CA LEU A 54 -0.65 -9.46 -0.33
C LEU A 54 -1.88 -9.25 -1.20
N LEU A 55 -2.66 -10.31 -1.40
CA LEU A 55 -3.95 -10.22 -2.05
C LEU A 55 -4.98 -9.59 -1.09
N LEU A 56 -5.52 -8.45 -1.50
CA LEU A 56 -6.66 -7.79 -0.89
C LEU A 56 -7.90 -8.23 -1.66
N ASP A 57 -8.51 -9.33 -1.22
CA ASP A 57 -9.62 -9.99 -1.89
C ASP A 57 -10.97 -9.35 -1.52
N ALA A 58 -11.71 -8.87 -2.52
CA ALA A 58 -13.01 -8.22 -2.36
C ALA A 58 -14.11 -9.13 -1.78
N THR A 59 -13.92 -10.45 -1.78
CA THR A 59 -14.87 -11.39 -1.17
C THR A 59 -14.71 -11.49 0.35
N GLN A 60 -13.60 -10.99 0.91
CA GLN A 60 -13.33 -11.05 2.35
C GLN A 60 -14.15 -10.00 3.11
N ALA A 61 -14.68 -10.38 4.28
CA ALA A 61 -15.53 -9.49 5.10
C ALA A 61 -14.80 -8.20 5.54
N ASP A 62 -13.48 -8.28 5.75
CA ASP A 62 -12.64 -7.15 6.14
C ASP A 62 -12.13 -6.31 4.96
N PHE A 63 -12.57 -6.59 3.73
CA PHE A 63 -12.16 -5.83 2.55
C PHE A 63 -12.76 -4.42 2.52
N ALA A 64 -14.02 -4.27 2.94
CA ALA A 64 -14.75 -3.00 2.82
C ALA A 64 -14.05 -1.83 3.55
N ILE A 65 -13.36 -2.11 4.66
CA ILE A 65 -12.64 -1.07 5.42
C ILE A 65 -11.41 -0.52 4.70
N THR A 66 -10.90 -1.20 3.66
CA THR A 66 -9.78 -0.72 2.85
C THR A 66 -10.15 0.48 1.98
N GLY A 67 -11.45 0.67 1.70
CA GLY A 67 -11.95 1.68 0.77
C GLY A 67 -11.62 1.39 -0.70
N LEU A 68 -11.03 0.24 -1.01
CA LEU A 68 -10.84 -0.23 -2.38
C LEU A 68 -12.15 -0.73 -2.98
N ARG A 69 -12.29 -0.64 -4.30
CA ARG A 69 -13.52 -1.03 -5.01
C ARG A 69 -13.49 -2.44 -5.57
N VAL A 70 -12.30 -2.98 -5.81
CA VAL A 70 -12.08 -4.26 -6.49
C VAL A 70 -10.91 -5.00 -5.85
N SER A 71 -10.91 -6.33 -5.97
CA SER A 71 -9.77 -7.14 -5.54
C SER A 71 -8.48 -6.57 -6.11
N SER A 72 -7.47 -6.45 -5.26
CA SER A 72 -6.23 -5.76 -5.58
C SER A 72 -5.06 -6.46 -4.91
N VAL A 73 -3.83 -6.16 -5.34
CA VAL A 73 -2.60 -6.72 -4.77
C VAL A 73 -1.75 -5.60 -4.21
N LEU A 74 -1.44 -5.67 -2.93
CA LEU A 74 -0.44 -4.84 -2.27
C LEU A 74 0.95 -5.43 -2.54
N ARG A 75 1.80 -4.67 -3.23
CA ARG A 75 3.14 -5.09 -3.63
C ARG A 75 4.19 -4.50 -2.70
N LEU A 76 4.61 -5.27 -1.70
CA LEU A 76 5.52 -4.75 -0.66
C LEU A 76 6.94 -4.50 -1.16
N HIS A 77 7.36 -5.09 -2.28
CA HIS A 77 8.63 -4.77 -2.93
C HIS A 77 8.62 -3.42 -3.68
N ARG A 78 7.43 -2.80 -3.89
CA ARG A 78 7.30 -1.50 -4.55
C ARG A 78 7.11 -0.39 -3.52
N LEU A 79 8.23 0.03 -2.91
CA LEU A 79 8.25 1.01 -1.84
C LEU A 79 8.53 2.43 -2.34
N MET A 80 8.01 3.41 -1.61
CA MET A 80 8.33 4.84 -1.81
C MET A 80 8.29 5.58 -0.48
N THR A 81 9.22 6.50 -0.27
CA THR A 81 9.19 7.42 0.87
C THR A 81 8.71 8.79 0.39
N VAL A 82 7.67 9.31 1.04
CA VAL A 82 7.09 10.63 0.72
C VAL A 82 6.84 11.43 1.99
N THR A 83 6.60 12.73 1.87
CA THR A 83 6.07 13.53 2.99
C THR A 83 4.56 13.34 3.10
N THR A 84 3.96 13.54 4.29
CA THR A 84 2.50 13.45 4.44
C THR A 84 1.72 14.43 3.54
N SER A 85 2.34 15.54 3.13
CA SER A 85 1.75 16.51 2.19
C SER A 85 1.60 15.98 0.76
N PHE A 86 2.29 14.88 0.41
CA PHE A 86 2.19 14.25 -0.90
C PHE A 86 0.95 13.34 -1.03
N LEU A 87 0.29 13.03 0.09
CA LEU A 87 -0.89 12.18 0.11
C LEU A 87 -2.13 12.98 -0.28
N GLN A 88 -2.87 12.52 -1.29
CA GLN A 88 -4.03 13.26 -1.80
C GLN A 88 -5.30 12.98 -0.99
N ARG A 89 -5.56 11.72 -0.66
CA ARG A 89 -6.79 11.31 0.02
C ARG A 89 -6.60 10.00 0.78
N GLU A 90 -7.22 9.89 1.95
CA GLU A 90 -7.41 8.59 2.63
C GLU A 90 -8.62 7.86 2.02
N LEU A 91 -8.46 6.59 1.68
CA LEU A 91 -9.55 5.72 1.21
C LEU A 91 -10.13 4.90 2.36
N GLY A 92 -9.27 4.45 3.26
CA GLY A 92 -9.62 3.53 4.34
C GLY A 92 -8.36 3.02 5.01
N GLU A 93 -8.41 1.80 5.52
CA GLU A 93 -7.30 1.17 6.23
C GLU A 93 -7.29 -0.35 6.12
N LEU A 94 -6.12 -0.93 6.35
CA LEU A 94 -5.95 -2.36 6.46
C LEU A 94 -6.46 -2.86 7.81
N SER A 95 -7.17 -3.99 7.80
CA SER A 95 -7.58 -4.69 9.01
C SER A 95 -6.37 -5.12 9.85
N TYR A 96 -6.59 -5.44 11.14
CA TYR A 96 -5.52 -5.96 11.98
C TYR A 96 -4.89 -7.25 11.40
N ARG A 97 -5.72 -8.13 10.81
CA ARG A 97 -5.27 -9.33 10.11
C ARG A 97 -4.35 -8.97 8.95
N MET A 98 -4.79 -8.09 8.05
CA MET A 98 -4.00 -7.64 6.89
C MET A 98 -2.69 -6.98 7.33
N GLN A 99 -2.71 -6.16 8.39
CA GLN A 99 -1.49 -5.56 8.93
C GLN A 99 -0.52 -6.61 9.49
N GLY A 100 -1.01 -7.68 10.10
CA GLY A 100 -0.21 -8.83 10.52
C GLY A 100 0.49 -9.50 9.34
N GLU A 101 -0.24 -9.76 8.26
CA GLU A 101 0.33 -10.32 7.02
C GLU A 101 1.35 -9.38 6.38
N VAL A 102 1.08 -8.08 6.34
CA VAL A 102 2.03 -7.06 5.87
C VAL A 102 3.33 -7.11 6.68
N ASN A 103 3.25 -7.15 8.01
CA ASN A 103 4.45 -7.20 8.85
C ASN A 103 5.26 -8.48 8.59
N ASN A 104 4.61 -9.64 8.45
CA ASN A 104 5.29 -10.91 8.14
C ASN A 104 5.96 -10.89 6.77
N ARG A 105 5.30 -10.35 5.75
CA ARG A 105 5.85 -10.23 4.40
C ARG A 105 6.94 -9.17 4.31
N LEU A 106 6.88 -8.08 5.08
CA LEU A 106 7.96 -7.10 5.18
C LEU A 106 9.22 -7.70 5.82
N ARG A 107 9.07 -8.52 6.87
CA ARG A 107 10.19 -9.26 7.46
C ARG A 107 10.90 -10.12 6.41
N ARG A 108 10.13 -10.87 5.61
CA ARG A 108 10.66 -11.68 4.50
C ARG A 108 11.33 -10.83 3.43
N LEU A 109 10.68 -9.74 3.00
CA LEU A 109 11.22 -8.81 1.99
C LEU A 109 12.62 -8.29 2.39
N PHE A 110 12.82 -7.96 3.66
CA PHE A 110 14.07 -7.38 4.16
C PHE A 110 15.03 -8.41 4.80
N GLY A 111 14.71 -9.71 4.76
CA GLY A 111 15.55 -10.74 5.38
C GLY A 111 15.67 -10.62 6.90
N LEU A 112 14.68 -10.03 7.56
CA LEU A 112 14.62 -9.83 9.00
C LEU A 112 13.90 -11.02 9.63
N MET A 113 14.66 -11.99 10.16
CA MET A 113 14.12 -13.14 10.91
C MET A 113 13.53 -12.71 12.25
#